data_AF-A0AAV1HTK0-F1
#
_entry.id   AF-A0AAV1HTK0-F1
#
_cell.length_a   1.000
_cell.length_b   1.000
_cell.length_c   1.000
_cell.angle_alpha   90.00
_cell.angle_beta   90.00
_cell.angle_gamma   90.00
#
_symmetry.space_group_name_H-M   'P 1'
#
loop_
_entity.id
_entity.type
_entity.pdbx_description
1 polymer ?
#
loop_
_entity_poly.entity_id
_entity_poly.type
_entity_poly.pdbx_seq_one_letter_code
_entity_poly.pdbx_strand_id
1 'polypeptide(L)'
;MNGTINVNTTINSTHPTASYWNLEENPKYVLPLPPHGPTPHNATVEDARMALAESPSVSIAGTQSSASAKIETAPGFVKTQGQNFVLNGKAAYFAGTNAWYLAIRSMFSDDNIRTFFSVMSQNSVSLVRVFCFQDGYDLSNSPIQSSPGVWDENGLKRIDLILSQAAQYGIYVIVVPTNFEPVGGGMQWYVDQIVGSGNAKELFYTDSRVKQAYKNYVYMLLTRTNTYTGIQYKNDPTIFSFELMNEPHTTDLYEINRGWPPGQLARNWLWEMAAYIKSIDSNHLVSSGEEGYRADGPTNAPHNNWINGGYKGVDPVGNIACLNIDFLTLHIYPDNWAIGSWEFDWVNANVIRDRAQNIAHAANKPFIIEETGMKRGYLSSRDTLLNSIFGEANNDNAGATLVWDWIAWPTDDFGYSFDVWSDGSNAMHAQINYMNGKNGGALTPSAPSASSGCTNTPPSSDYSCTQQVAWHPGCSVSWLQSPYCNQECGRCSANTACNDTPPDGSYTCAQQVQWGQCNQSWMQGYCNRSCGRCTSSCTDSPPPGSAYSCPQQAGWNQCNQSWMSGYCLHSCGKC
;
A
#
# COMPACT_ATOMS: atom_id res chain seq x y z
N MET A 1 -28.60 38.23 60.37
CA MET A 1 -29.46 39.13 59.57
C MET A 1 -29.46 38.63 58.14
N ASN A 2 -30.65 38.53 57.56
CA ASN A 2 -30.97 38.03 56.23
C ASN A 2 -30.26 38.79 55.10
N GLY A 3 -30.05 38.12 53.96
CA GLY A 3 -29.69 38.76 52.70
C GLY A 3 -29.49 37.75 51.56
N THR A 4 -30.58 37.24 51.02
CA THR A 4 -30.62 36.41 49.79
C THR A 4 -30.91 37.31 48.57
N ILE A 5 -30.59 36.79 47.37
CA ILE A 5 -31.06 37.18 46.00
C ILE A 5 -30.13 38.22 45.30
N ASN A 6 -29.63 38.08 44.06
CA ASN A 6 -30.13 37.43 42.84
C ASN A 6 -29.02 37.00 41.85
N VAL A 7 -29.39 36.07 40.98
CA VAL A 7 -28.63 35.51 39.85
C VAL A 7 -28.63 36.46 38.64
N ASN A 8 -27.51 36.54 37.91
CA ASN A 8 -27.55 36.66 36.45
C ASN A 8 -26.26 36.13 35.79
N THR A 9 -26.48 35.34 34.76
CA THR A 9 -25.57 34.57 33.91
C THR A 9 -24.72 35.41 32.97
N THR A 10 -23.42 35.11 32.85
CA THR A 10 -22.75 34.94 31.53
C THR A 10 -21.57 33.98 31.68
N ILE A 11 -21.61 32.89 30.91
CA ILE A 11 -20.53 31.93 30.72
C ILE A 11 -19.53 32.54 29.74
N ASN A 12 -18.24 32.56 30.09
CA ASN A 12 -17.16 32.63 29.11
C ASN A 12 -16.02 31.75 29.59
N SER A 13 -15.82 30.66 28.86
CA SER A 13 -14.72 29.70 29.00
C SER A 13 -13.46 30.27 28.36
N THR A 14 -12.39 30.44 29.14
CA THR A 14 -11.03 30.54 28.63
C THR A 14 -10.15 29.54 29.37
N HIS A 15 -9.54 28.64 28.60
CA HIS A 15 -8.53 27.69 29.04
C HIS A 15 -7.27 28.43 29.54
N PRO A 16 -6.66 28.04 30.67
CA PRO A 16 -5.33 28.51 31.01
C PRO A 16 -4.25 27.57 30.44
N THR A 17 -3.32 28.17 29.70
CA THR A 17 -2.05 27.59 29.27
C THR A 17 -1.12 27.41 30.48
N ALA A 18 -0.58 26.21 30.66
CA ALA A 18 0.38 25.91 31.72
C ALA A 18 1.81 26.28 31.27
N SER A 19 2.47 27.05 32.13
CA SER A 19 3.79 27.65 32.01
C SER A 19 4.96 26.68 32.22
N TYR A 20 6.02 26.91 31.45
CA TYR A 20 7.36 26.32 31.54
C TYR A 20 7.99 26.48 32.94
N TRP A 21 8.64 25.42 33.43
CA TRP A 21 9.53 25.46 34.60
C TRP A 21 10.99 25.56 34.16
N ASN A 22 11.63 26.67 34.54
CA ASN A 22 13.08 26.88 34.51
C ASN A 22 13.74 26.21 35.72
N LEU A 23 14.84 25.49 35.49
CA LEU A 23 15.86 25.21 36.50
C LEU A 23 17.25 25.32 35.84
N GLU A 24 17.95 26.43 36.10
CA GLU A 24 19.40 26.56 35.89
C GLU A 24 20.05 27.10 37.18
N GLU A 25 21.19 26.51 37.53
CA GLU A 25 22.39 27.01 38.24
C GLU A 25 23.15 25.75 38.73
N ASN A 26 24.44 25.46 38.52
CA ASN A 26 25.67 26.19 38.17
C ASN A 26 26.72 25.19 37.60
N PRO A 27 27.83 25.62 36.95
CA PRO A 27 28.61 24.82 35.99
C PRO A 27 29.92 24.24 36.55
N LYS A 28 30.42 23.17 35.92
CA LYS A 28 31.82 23.01 35.46
C LYS A 28 32.03 21.63 34.81
N TYR A 29 32.61 21.66 33.60
CA TYR A 29 33.07 20.56 32.74
C TYR A 29 32.01 19.86 31.87
N VAL A 30 31.72 20.43 30.70
CA VAL A 30 31.10 19.71 29.57
C VAL A 30 31.83 20.09 28.28
N LEU A 31 32.38 19.08 27.59
CA LEU A 31 32.94 19.16 26.24
C LEU A 31 31.80 19.37 25.22
N PRO A 32 32.03 20.02 24.06
CA PRO A 32 30.96 20.52 23.21
C PRO A 32 30.16 19.38 22.58
N LEU A 33 28.85 19.35 22.86
CA LEU A 33 27.85 18.60 22.12
C LEU A 33 27.65 19.27 20.74
N PRO A 34 27.52 18.50 19.63
CA PRO A 34 27.08 19.07 18.36
C PRO A 34 25.60 19.51 18.47
N PRO A 35 25.20 20.53 17.70
CA PRO A 35 23.89 21.16 17.85
C PRO A 35 22.76 20.21 17.47
N HIS A 36 21.73 20.20 18.30
CA HIS A 36 20.42 19.60 18.03
C HIS A 36 19.90 20.08 16.67
N GLY A 37 19.86 19.17 15.69
CA GLY A 37 19.09 19.37 14.48
C GLY A 37 17.59 19.29 14.81
N PRO A 38 16.74 20.18 14.27
CA PRO A 38 15.31 20.09 14.47
C PRO A 38 14.77 18.85 13.76
N THR A 39 14.10 17.97 14.51
CA THR A 39 13.20 16.93 13.97
C THR A 39 12.04 17.60 13.23
N PRO A 40 11.79 17.32 11.95
CA PRO A 40 10.66 17.92 11.25
C PRO A 40 9.41 17.06 11.42
N HIS A 41 8.50 17.47 12.32
CA HIS A 41 7.08 17.19 12.18
C HIS A 41 6.27 18.37 12.74
N ASN A 42 6.18 19.43 11.93
CA ASN A 42 5.02 20.32 11.95
C ASN A 42 4.36 20.20 10.57
N ALA A 43 3.62 19.12 10.37
CA ALA A 43 2.49 19.15 9.45
C ALA A 43 1.25 19.25 10.32
N THR A 44 0.84 20.48 10.63
CA THR A 44 -0.48 20.74 11.21
C THR A 44 -1.53 20.54 10.13
N VAL A 45 -2.67 19.97 10.52
CA VAL A 45 -3.83 19.57 9.68
C VAL A 45 -4.58 20.76 9.04
N GLU A 46 -3.94 21.91 8.84
CA GLU A 46 -4.65 23.19 8.72
C GLU A 46 -4.67 23.83 7.31
N ASP A 47 -4.06 23.22 6.29
CA ASP A 47 -3.98 23.83 4.94
C ASP A 47 -4.88 23.20 3.85
N ALA A 48 -5.86 22.37 4.20
CA ALA A 48 -6.80 21.79 3.22
C ALA A 48 -8.26 21.96 3.63
N ARG A 49 -8.80 23.19 3.55
CA ARG A 49 -10.25 23.43 3.64
C ARG A 49 -10.73 24.53 2.71
N MET A 50 -11.65 24.17 1.81
CA MET A 50 -12.80 24.90 1.26
C MET A 50 -13.33 24.02 0.10
N ALA A 51 -14.59 23.62 -0.05
CA ALA A 51 -15.87 24.01 0.54
C ALA A 51 -16.96 22.95 0.24
N LEU A 52 -18.13 23.16 0.88
CA LEU A 52 -19.50 22.77 0.51
C LEU A 52 -20.18 21.65 1.32
N ALA A 53 -21.45 21.94 1.61
CA ALA A 53 -22.25 21.48 2.72
C ALA A 53 -23.54 20.77 2.27
N GLU A 54 -24.01 19.86 3.14
CA GLU A 54 -25.38 19.45 3.50
C GLU A 54 -26.40 18.97 2.42
N SER A 55 -26.94 17.75 2.62
CA SER A 55 -28.38 17.38 2.88
C SER A 55 -28.66 15.89 2.46
N PRO A 56 -29.85 15.27 2.68
CA PRO A 56 -30.08 14.27 3.72
C PRO A 56 -30.38 12.83 3.22
N SER A 57 -30.39 11.92 4.19
CA SER A 57 -30.63 10.46 4.17
C SER A 57 -31.95 9.98 3.53
N VAL A 58 -31.87 8.87 2.77
CA VAL A 58 -33.01 7.95 2.52
C VAL A 58 -32.53 6.50 2.60
N SER A 59 -33.14 5.74 3.49
CA SER A 59 -32.99 4.29 3.69
C SER A 59 -33.85 3.50 2.71
N ILE A 60 -33.31 2.48 2.04
CA ILE A 60 -34.11 1.38 1.48
C ILE A 60 -33.39 0.05 1.72
N ALA A 61 -34.11 -0.84 2.40
CA ALA A 61 -33.76 -2.23 2.65
C ALA A 61 -33.89 -3.08 1.38
N GLY A 62 -33.09 -4.14 1.25
CA GLY A 62 -33.48 -5.26 0.38
C GLY A 62 -32.37 -6.12 -0.19
N THR A 63 -32.22 -7.28 0.44
CA THR A 63 -32.04 -8.61 -0.19
C THR A 63 -30.74 -8.96 -0.92
N GLN A 64 -30.08 -9.96 -0.30
CA GLN A 64 -29.05 -10.84 -0.83
C GLN A 64 -29.41 -11.45 -2.19
N SER A 65 -28.42 -11.55 -3.08
CA SER A 65 -28.24 -12.75 -3.91
C SER A 65 -26.78 -12.89 -4.33
N SER A 66 -26.23 -14.03 -3.92
CA SER A 66 -24.92 -14.61 -4.19
C SER A 66 -24.67 -14.96 -5.66
N ALA A 67 -23.44 -14.76 -6.14
CA ALA A 67 -22.72 -15.69 -7.01
C ALA A 67 -21.22 -15.31 -7.07
N SER A 68 -20.40 -15.95 -6.23
CA SER A 68 -18.94 -15.84 -6.27
C SER A 68 -18.38 -16.56 -7.49
N ALA A 69 -17.87 -15.81 -8.47
CA ALA A 69 -16.90 -16.33 -9.42
C ALA A 69 -15.53 -16.37 -8.72
N LYS A 70 -15.00 -17.57 -8.51
CA LYS A 70 -13.64 -17.78 -8.00
C LYS A 70 -12.64 -17.13 -8.96
N ILE A 71 -11.93 -16.12 -8.47
CA ILE A 71 -10.75 -15.56 -9.11
C ILE A 71 -9.66 -16.65 -9.03
N GLU A 72 -9.26 -17.20 -10.17
CA GLU A 72 -8.06 -18.02 -10.27
C GLU A 72 -6.83 -17.09 -10.21
N THR A 73 -5.87 -17.47 -9.35
CA THR A 73 -4.56 -16.85 -9.08
C THR A 73 -4.50 -15.73 -8.03
N ALA A 74 -4.68 -16.10 -6.76
CA ALA A 74 -3.82 -15.54 -5.71
C ALA A 74 -2.57 -16.44 -5.61
N PRO A 75 -1.34 -15.89 -5.57
CA PRO A 75 -0.11 -16.68 -5.50
C PRO A 75 -0.02 -17.39 -4.14
N GLY A 76 0.83 -18.41 -4.00
CA GLY A 76 0.99 -19.12 -2.72
C GLY A 76 1.48 -18.21 -1.59
N PHE A 77 1.39 -18.68 -0.34
CA PHE A 77 2.03 -18.00 0.78
C PHE A 77 3.55 -17.97 0.60
N VAL A 78 4.15 -16.80 0.76
CA VAL A 78 5.61 -16.67 0.84
C VAL A 78 6.09 -17.33 2.14
N LYS A 79 7.16 -18.11 2.04
CA LYS A 79 7.80 -18.80 3.18
C LYS A 79 9.28 -18.44 3.23
N THR A 80 9.97 -18.90 4.27
CA THR A 80 11.44 -18.86 4.33
C THR A 80 12.03 -20.26 4.16
N GLN A 81 13.18 -20.33 3.53
CA GLN A 81 14.02 -21.53 3.47
C GLN A 81 15.49 -21.11 3.64
N GLY A 82 16.00 -21.25 4.86
CA GLY A 82 17.28 -20.68 5.24
C GLY A 82 17.28 -19.15 5.02
N GLN A 83 18.30 -18.66 4.31
CA GLN A 83 18.49 -17.23 4.06
C GLN A 83 17.63 -16.64 2.94
N ASN A 84 16.74 -17.43 2.31
CA ASN A 84 15.92 -16.96 1.19
C ASN A 84 14.44 -17.00 1.52
N PHE A 85 13.67 -16.07 0.94
CA PHE A 85 12.24 -16.28 0.76
C PHE A 85 12.00 -17.29 -0.35
N VAL A 86 10.93 -18.06 -0.21
CA VAL A 86 10.49 -19.03 -1.22
C VAL A 86 9.01 -18.89 -1.49
N LEU A 87 8.67 -18.97 -2.77
CA LEU A 87 7.30 -19.02 -3.27
C LEU A 87 7.17 -20.24 -4.18
N ASN A 88 6.20 -21.12 -3.88
CA ASN A 88 5.98 -22.36 -4.63
C ASN A 88 7.26 -23.21 -4.81
N GLY A 89 8.09 -23.26 -3.77
CA GLY A 89 9.33 -24.03 -3.74
C GLY A 89 10.52 -23.42 -4.50
N LYS A 90 10.40 -22.20 -5.01
CA LYS A 90 11.49 -21.46 -5.66
C LYS A 90 11.87 -20.23 -4.86
N ALA A 91 13.15 -19.85 -4.89
CA ALA A 91 13.59 -18.58 -4.30
C ALA A 91 12.79 -17.42 -4.91
N ALA A 92 12.44 -16.45 -4.06
CA ALA A 92 11.60 -15.31 -4.41
C ALA A 92 12.24 -14.03 -3.90
N TYR A 93 12.30 -13.02 -4.76
CA TYR A 93 12.89 -11.71 -4.49
C TYR A 93 11.91 -10.60 -4.83
N PHE A 94 11.89 -9.53 -4.04
CA PHE A 94 10.88 -8.49 -4.15
C PHE A 94 11.49 -7.10 -4.20
N ALA A 95 10.85 -6.22 -4.97
CA ALA A 95 11.15 -4.79 -4.96
C ALA A 95 9.83 -4.01 -4.84
N GLY A 96 9.88 -2.92 -4.07
CA GLY A 96 8.65 -2.29 -3.58
C GLY A 96 8.77 -0.89 -3.04
N THR A 97 7.67 -0.45 -2.40
CA THR A 97 7.52 0.89 -1.83
C THR A 97 6.70 0.83 -0.54
N ASN A 98 6.73 1.92 0.23
CA ASN A 98 5.86 2.14 1.38
C ASN A 98 4.65 2.98 0.97
N ALA A 99 3.51 2.73 1.59
CA ALA A 99 2.26 3.44 1.33
C ALA A 99 1.43 3.58 2.62
N TRP A 100 2.09 4.07 3.67
CA TRP A 100 1.54 4.22 5.03
C TRP A 100 0.22 4.98 5.08
N TYR A 101 0.05 5.96 4.19
CA TYR A 101 -1.10 6.83 4.11
C TYR A 101 -2.37 6.18 3.53
N LEU A 102 -2.27 5.01 2.87
CA LEU A 102 -3.40 4.47 2.09
C LEU A 102 -4.61 4.15 2.95
N ALA A 103 -4.41 3.71 4.19
CA ALA A 103 -5.53 3.43 5.09
C ALA A 103 -6.24 4.70 5.60
N ILE A 104 -5.60 5.88 5.51
CA ILE A 104 -6.10 7.13 6.08
C ILE A 104 -7.09 7.80 5.12
N ARG A 105 -8.39 7.74 5.48
CA ARG A 105 -9.49 8.21 4.62
C ARG A 105 -9.42 9.70 4.27
N SER A 106 -8.91 10.53 5.17
CA SER A 106 -8.80 11.97 4.93
C SER A 106 -7.69 12.35 3.96
N MET A 107 -6.69 11.48 3.79
CA MET A 107 -5.60 11.71 2.84
C MET A 107 -5.93 11.19 1.46
N PHE A 108 -6.57 10.01 1.37
CA PHE A 108 -6.79 9.34 0.09
C PHE A 108 -8.20 8.79 -0.04
N SER A 109 -8.78 8.97 -1.23
CA SER A 109 -10.04 8.31 -1.59
C SER A 109 -9.84 6.82 -1.88
N ASP A 110 -10.93 6.09 -2.08
CA ASP A 110 -10.87 4.69 -2.49
C ASP A 110 -10.32 4.57 -3.92
N ASP A 111 -10.65 5.54 -4.79
CA ASP A 111 -10.11 5.61 -6.15
C ASP A 111 -8.59 5.83 -6.15
N ASN A 112 -8.06 6.53 -5.15
CA ASN A 112 -6.62 6.67 -5.00
C ASN A 112 -5.95 5.34 -4.64
N ILE A 113 -6.57 4.49 -3.80
CA ILE A 113 -6.05 3.13 -3.51
C ILE A 113 -6.02 2.30 -4.80
N ARG A 114 -7.11 2.31 -5.59
CA ARG A 114 -7.16 1.58 -6.86
C ARG A 114 -6.12 2.08 -7.86
N THR A 115 -5.99 3.39 -7.98
CA THR A 115 -4.99 4.05 -8.84
C THR A 115 -3.59 3.68 -8.42
N PHE A 116 -3.31 3.69 -7.11
CA PHE A 116 -2.02 3.34 -6.56
C PHE A 116 -1.58 1.93 -7.01
N PHE A 117 -2.39 0.90 -6.75
CA PHE A 117 -2.01 -0.47 -7.11
C PHE A 117 -1.93 -0.68 -8.63
N SER A 118 -2.78 -0.01 -9.42
CA SER A 118 -2.68 -0.01 -10.88
C SER A 118 -1.34 0.56 -11.38
N VAL A 119 -0.93 1.73 -10.87
CA VAL A 119 0.33 2.37 -11.26
C VAL A 119 1.54 1.57 -10.76
N MET A 120 1.49 1.05 -9.54
CA MET A 120 2.56 0.21 -9.00
C MET A 120 2.73 -1.08 -9.82
N SER A 121 1.63 -1.70 -10.23
CA SER A 121 1.65 -2.87 -11.13
C SER A 121 2.25 -2.54 -12.50
N GLN A 122 1.90 -1.40 -13.09
CA GLN A 122 2.50 -0.92 -14.35
C GLN A 122 4.02 -0.70 -14.24
N ASN A 123 4.49 -0.36 -13.04
CA ASN A 123 5.91 -0.22 -12.73
C ASN A 123 6.57 -1.52 -12.23
N SER A 124 5.85 -2.65 -12.29
CA SER A 124 6.31 -3.97 -11.86
C SER A 124 6.71 -4.06 -10.37
N VAL A 125 6.12 -3.24 -9.52
CA VAL A 125 6.26 -3.32 -8.06
C VAL A 125 5.58 -4.59 -7.55
N SER A 126 6.32 -5.40 -6.79
CA SER A 126 5.88 -6.72 -6.32
C SER A 126 5.46 -6.76 -4.84
N LEU A 127 5.82 -5.74 -4.07
CA LEU A 127 5.63 -5.69 -2.63
C LEU A 127 5.34 -4.25 -2.17
N VAL A 128 4.35 -4.07 -1.32
CA VAL A 128 3.99 -2.77 -0.74
C VAL A 128 3.85 -2.91 0.77
N ARG A 129 4.50 -2.02 1.53
CA ARG A 129 4.36 -1.96 2.98
C ARG A 129 3.33 -0.90 3.40
N VAL A 130 2.38 -1.27 4.26
CA VAL A 130 1.20 -0.44 4.56
C VAL A 130 0.93 -0.39 6.06
N PHE A 131 0.66 0.82 6.56
CA PHE A 131 0.12 1.00 7.91
C PHE A 131 -1.36 0.64 7.92
N CYS A 132 -1.69 -0.38 8.69
CA CYS A 132 -3.03 -0.87 8.90
C CYS A 132 -3.48 -0.52 10.32
N PHE A 133 -3.30 0.74 10.73
CA PHE A 133 -3.76 1.32 11.98
C PHE A 133 -4.03 2.81 11.81
N GLN A 134 -4.92 3.34 12.65
CA GLN A 134 -5.21 4.76 12.79
C GLN A 134 -6.03 4.91 14.08
N ASP A 135 -5.34 5.19 15.19
CA ASP A 135 -5.94 5.21 16.51
C ASP A 135 -6.38 6.63 16.92
N GLY A 136 -7.44 6.70 17.73
CA GLY A 136 -8.37 7.81 17.93
C GLY A 136 -7.88 9.18 18.43
N TYR A 137 -6.66 9.63 18.15
CA TYR A 137 -6.31 11.05 18.33
C TYR A 137 -7.00 11.96 17.29
N ASP A 138 -7.31 11.44 16.10
CA ASP A 138 -7.98 12.18 15.04
C ASP A 138 -9.29 11.51 14.60
N LEU A 139 -10.34 11.77 15.37
CA LEU A 139 -11.69 11.25 15.13
C LEU A 139 -12.38 11.89 13.91
N SER A 140 -11.82 12.97 13.34
CA SER A 140 -12.41 13.64 12.18
C SER A 140 -12.21 12.87 10.87
N ASN A 141 -11.37 11.83 10.90
CA ASN A 141 -10.80 11.19 9.72
C ASN A 141 -11.11 9.69 9.58
N SER A 142 -12.18 9.20 10.21
CA SER A 142 -12.56 7.78 10.25
C SER A 142 -11.42 6.91 10.82
N PRO A 143 -11.19 6.93 12.15
CA PRO A 143 -10.13 6.12 12.77
C PRO A 143 -10.38 4.65 12.48
N ILE A 144 -9.35 3.81 12.41
CA ILE A 144 -9.55 2.36 12.42
C ILE A 144 -9.98 1.90 13.82
N GLN A 145 -9.44 2.57 14.85
CA GLN A 145 -9.70 2.25 16.25
C GLN A 145 -9.93 3.55 17.04
N SER A 146 -11.18 3.82 17.41
CA SER A 146 -11.55 5.06 18.11
C SER A 146 -11.20 5.04 19.60
N SER A 147 -11.26 3.85 20.22
CA SER A 147 -10.81 3.58 21.59
C SER A 147 -10.39 2.10 21.69
N PRO A 148 -9.61 1.68 22.71
CA PRO A 148 -9.16 0.30 22.81
C PRO A 148 -10.32 -0.70 22.78
N GLY A 149 -10.35 -1.56 21.75
CA GLY A 149 -11.42 -2.54 21.57
C GLY A 149 -12.62 -2.08 20.73
N VAL A 150 -12.65 -0.82 20.28
CA VAL A 150 -13.74 -0.25 19.47
C VAL A 150 -13.24 0.08 18.08
N TRP A 151 -13.66 -0.74 17.11
CA TRP A 151 -13.22 -0.66 15.72
C TRP A 151 -14.24 0.08 14.87
N ASP A 152 -13.75 0.89 13.93
CA ASP A 152 -14.59 1.51 12.91
C ASP A 152 -14.59 0.66 11.64
N GLU A 153 -15.78 0.21 11.24
CA GLU A 153 -15.91 -0.66 10.08
C GLU A 153 -15.56 0.04 8.75
N ASN A 154 -15.71 1.36 8.63
CA ASN A 154 -15.32 2.08 7.43
C ASN A 154 -13.80 2.18 7.32
N GLY A 155 -13.10 2.40 8.45
CA GLY A 155 -11.64 2.32 8.51
C GLY A 155 -11.14 0.93 8.12
N LEU A 156 -11.74 -0.13 8.68
CA LEU A 156 -11.35 -1.51 8.38
C LEU A 156 -11.61 -1.92 6.92
N LYS A 157 -12.73 -1.48 6.32
CA LYS A 157 -13.03 -1.71 4.89
C LYS A 157 -12.00 -1.09 3.95
N ARG A 158 -11.26 -0.06 4.37
CA ARG A 158 -10.15 0.47 3.57
C ARG A 158 -8.97 -0.48 3.53
N ILE A 159 -8.66 -1.16 4.64
CA ILE A 159 -7.65 -2.22 4.64
C ILE A 159 -8.12 -3.37 3.73
N ASP A 160 -9.40 -3.73 3.80
CA ASP A 160 -9.97 -4.77 2.92
C ASP A 160 -9.79 -4.39 1.44
N LEU A 161 -10.03 -3.12 1.10
CA LEU A 161 -9.86 -2.59 -0.26
C LEU A 161 -8.39 -2.68 -0.71
N ILE A 162 -7.45 -2.26 0.14
CA ILE A 162 -6.00 -2.31 -0.13
C ILE A 162 -5.59 -3.75 -0.48
N LEU A 163 -5.94 -4.73 0.36
CA LEU A 163 -5.61 -6.14 0.12
C LEU A 163 -6.29 -6.67 -1.14
N SER A 164 -7.56 -6.30 -1.40
CA SER A 164 -8.26 -6.73 -2.62
C SER A 164 -7.62 -6.19 -3.90
N GLN A 165 -7.14 -4.94 -3.87
CA GLN A 165 -6.45 -4.32 -5.01
C GLN A 165 -5.06 -4.91 -5.19
N ALA A 166 -4.32 -5.11 -4.11
CA ALA A 166 -3.04 -5.80 -4.16
C ALA A 166 -3.18 -7.19 -4.79
N ALA A 167 -4.18 -7.98 -4.35
CA ALA A 167 -4.49 -9.29 -4.90
C ALA A 167 -4.83 -9.23 -6.40
N GLN A 168 -5.67 -8.28 -6.80
CA GLN A 168 -6.08 -8.08 -8.20
C GLN A 168 -4.89 -7.82 -9.14
N TYR A 169 -3.85 -7.16 -8.64
CA TYR A 169 -2.67 -6.78 -9.41
C TYR A 169 -1.46 -7.69 -9.17
N GLY A 170 -1.60 -8.76 -8.37
CA GLY A 170 -0.51 -9.68 -8.05
C GLY A 170 0.60 -9.02 -7.21
N ILE A 171 0.25 -8.07 -6.36
CA ILE A 171 1.16 -7.33 -5.47
C ILE A 171 0.99 -7.89 -4.05
N TYR A 172 2.11 -8.18 -3.39
CA TYR A 172 2.10 -8.60 -2.00
C TYR A 172 2.07 -7.41 -1.03
N VAL A 173 1.53 -7.61 0.17
CA VAL A 173 1.41 -6.55 1.19
C VAL A 173 2.07 -6.93 2.51
N ILE A 174 2.92 -6.05 3.06
CA ILE A 174 3.33 -6.11 4.47
C ILE A 174 2.33 -5.30 5.30
N VAL A 175 1.72 -5.96 6.29
CA VAL A 175 0.71 -5.36 7.18
C VAL A 175 1.36 -4.92 8.47
N VAL A 176 1.35 -3.62 8.75
CA VAL A 176 1.90 -3.03 9.98
C VAL A 176 0.74 -2.63 10.91
N PRO A 177 0.62 -3.16 12.13
CA PRO A 177 -0.55 -2.95 12.99
C PRO A 177 -0.39 -1.84 14.03
N THR A 178 0.79 -1.27 14.22
CA THR A 178 1.02 -0.14 15.14
C THR A 178 2.35 0.55 14.84
N ASN A 179 2.65 1.62 15.58
CA ASN A 179 3.83 2.47 15.38
C ASN A 179 4.53 2.76 16.70
N PHE A 180 5.86 2.89 16.69
CA PHE A 180 6.57 3.52 17.79
C PHE A 180 6.23 5.01 17.91
N GLU A 181 6.13 5.70 16.77
CA GLU A 181 5.84 7.13 16.70
C GLU A 181 4.35 7.46 16.85
N PRO A 182 3.98 8.70 17.27
CA PRO A 182 2.58 9.05 17.53
C PRO A 182 1.73 9.19 16.27
N VAL A 183 2.33 9.14 15.08
CA VAL A 183 1.59 9.19 13.80
C VAL A 183 0.64 8.00 13.74
N GLY A 184 -0.65 8.31 13.58
CA GLY A 184 -1.72 7.31 13.62
C GLY A 184 -2.01 6.72 15.00
N GLY A 185 -1.58 7.38 16.09
CA GLY A 185 -1.76 6.93 17.46
C GLY A 185 -0.48 6.36 18.07
N GLY A 186 -0.07 5.21 17.55
CA GLY A 186 1.14 4.51 17.97
C GLY A 186 1.13 4.11 19.45
N MET A 187 2.30 3.76 19.96
CA MET A 187 2.45 3.24 21.33
C MET A 187 1.89 4.19 22.40
N GLN A 188 2.13 5.49 22.28
CA GLN A 188 1.73 6.45 23.29
C GLN A 188 0.20 6.53 23.42
N TRP A 189 -0.54 6.38 22.33
CA TRP A 189 -2.01 6.34 22.37
C TRP A 189 -2.53 5.23 23.27
N TYR A 190 -2.01 4.02 23.11
CA TYR A 190 -2.40 2.90 23.97
C TYR A 190 -2.10 3.14 25.44
N VAL A 191 -0.93 3.71 25.75
CA VAL A 191 -0.55 4.05 27.13
C VAL A 191 -1.47 5.12 27.71
N ASP A 192 -1.74 6.18 26.96
CA ASP A 192 -2.61 7.27 27.40
C ASP A 192 -4.04 6.79 27.66
N GLN A 193 -4.59 5.94 26.78
CA GLN A 193 -5.97 5.45 26.90
C GLN A 193 -6.17 4.45 28.05
N ILE A 194 -5.14 3.66 28.40
CA ILE A 194 -5.28 2.51 29.31
C ILE A 194 -4.66 2.79 30.68
N VAL A 195 -3.51 3.45 30.69
CA VAL A 195 -2.76 3.79 31.92
C VAL A 195 -3.08 5.22 32.36
N GLY A 196 -3.24 6.13 31.40
CA GLY A 196 -3.52 7.55 31.62
C GLY A 196 -2.44 8.46 31.02
N SER A 197 -2.83 9.64 30.58
CA SER A 197 -1.93 10.62 29.96
C SER A 197 -0.76 11.02 30.86
N GLY A 198 0.41 11.24 30.24
CA GLY A 198 1.64 11.64 30.94
C GLY A 198 2.50 10.49 31.47
N ASN A 199 2.07 9.24 31.25
CA ASN A 199 2.90 8.06 31.52
C ASN A 199 3.89 7.79 30.38
N ALA A 200 4.99 7.12 30.71
CA ALA A 200 6.06 6.79 29.76
C ALA A 200 5.60 5.82 28.66
N LYS A 201 5.97 6.11 27.41
CA LYS A 201 5.68 5.30 26.22
C LYS A 201 6.07 3.82 26.39
N GLU A 202 7.17 3.56 27.09
CA GLU A 202 7.72 2.21 27.32
C GLU A 202 6.81 1.30 28.16
N LEU A 203 5.77 1.85 28.81
CA LEU A 203 4.73 1.03 29.42
C LEU A 203 3.96 0.19 28.38
N PHE A 204 3.99 0.58 27.10
CA PHE A 204 3.47 -0.26 26.02
C PHE A 204 4.13 -1.64 25.99
N TYR A 205 5.42 -1.72 26.31
CA TYR A 205 6.17 -2.98 26.33
C TYR A 205 5.92 -3.83 27.57
N THR A 206 5.41 -3.24 28.66
CA THR A 206 5.45 -3.88 30.00
C THR A 206 4.09 -3.98 30.68
N ASP A 207 3.19 -3.01 30.51
CA ASP A 207 1.86 -3.04 31.10
C ASP A 207 1.00 -4.12 30.43
N SER A 208 0.60 -5.11 31.22
CA SER A 208 -0.19 -6.26 30.73
C SER A 208 -1.51 -5.88 30.05
N ARG A 209 -2.15 -4.78 30.47
CA ARG A 209 -3.41 -4.30 29.90
C ARG A 209 -3.17 -3.67 28.54
N VAL A 210 -2.08 -2.91 28.38
CA VAL A 210 -1.67 -2.33 27.09
C VAL A 210 -1.31 -3.42 26.10
N LYS A 211 -0.48 -4.39 26.52
CA LYS A 211 -0.15 -5.57 25.69
C LYS A 211 -1.40 -6.34 25.27
N GLN A 212 -2.37 -6.49 26.18
CA GLN A 212 -3.63 -7.17 25.85
C GLN A 212 -4.46 -6.38 24.83
N ALA A 213 -4.48 -5.05 24.91
CA ALA A 213 -5.19 -4.23 23.92
C ALA A 213 -4.57 -4.36 22.51
N TYR A 214 -3.23 -4.35 22.39
CA TYR A 214 -2.55 -4.65 21.14
C TYR A 214 -2.90 -6.05 20.62
N LYS A 215 -2.84 -7.07 21.48
CA LYS A 215 -3.22 -8.45 21.12
C LYS A 215 -4.65 -8.55 20.61
N ASN A 216 -5.59 -7.82 21.22
CA ASN A 216 -6.98 -7.78 20.77
C ASN A 216 -7.09 -7.19 19.35
N TYR A 217 -6.35 -6.13 19.05
CA TYR A 217 -6.33 -5.51 17.72
C TYR A 217 -5.75 -6.45 16.66
N VAL A 218 -4.60 -7.06 16.96
CA VAL A 218 -3.96 -8.03 16.07
C VAL A 218 -4.85 -9.26 15.84
N TYR A 219 -5.49 -9.78 16.88
CA TYR A 219 -6.46 -10.88 16.74
C TYR A 219 -7.62 -10.49 15.81
N MET A 220 -8.15 -9.28 15.96
CA MET A 220 -9.20 -8.75 15.08
C MET A 220 -8.70 -8.70 13.63
N LEU A 221 -7.52 -8.13 13.36
CA LEU A 221 -6.96 -8.08 12.00
C LEU A 221 -6.79 -9.49 11.41
N LEU A 222 -6.12 -10.40 12.11
CA LEU A 222 -5.85 -11.76 11.62
C LEU A 222 -7.14 -12.54 11.32
N THR A 223 -8.19 -12.34 12.10
CA THR A 223 -9.46 -13.08 11.98
C THR A 223 -10.53 -12.34 11.17
N ARG A 224 -10.28 -11.09 10.80
CA ARG A 224 -11.17 -10.30 9.94
C ARG A 224 -11.34 -10.99 8.59
N THR A 225 -12.58 -11.07 8.15
CA THR A 225 -12.93 -11.52 6.79
C THR A 225 -13.02 -10.29 5.90
N ASN A 226 -12.18 -10.24 4.87
CA ASN A 226 -12.15 -9.15 3.90
C ASN A 226 -13.52 -9.02 3.22
N THR A 227 -14.15 -7.84 3.24
CA THR A 227 -15.50 -7.67 2.67
C THR A 227 -15.57 -7.75 1.14
N TYR A 228 -14.44 -7.57 0.44
CA TYR A 228 -14.35 -7.64 -1.02
C TYR A 228 -14.02 -9.06 -1.52
N THR A 229 -13.14 -9.79 -0.83
CA THR A 229 -12.67 -11.11 -1.27
C THR A 229 -13.35 -12.27 -0.54
N GLY A 230 -13.92 -12.03 0.65
CA GLY A 230 -14.49 -13.07 1.52
C GLY A 230 -13.44 -13.96 2.19
N ILE A 231 -12.15 -13.61 2.11
CA ILE A 231 -11.04 -14.38 2.69
C ILE A 231 -10.68 -13.78 4.04
N GLN A 232 -10.45 -14.63 5.05
CA GLN A 232 -9.88 -14.17 6.31
C GLN A 232 -8.42 -13.75 6.11
N TYR A 233 -7.97 -12.67 6.74
CA TYR A 233 -6.60 -12.16 6.53
C TYR A 233 -5.54 -13.24 6.79
N LYS A 234 -5.66 -14.03 7.86
CA LYS A 234 -4.75 -15.16 8.12
C LYS A 234 -4.72 -16.27 7.05
N ASN A 235 -5.68 -16.25 6.12
CA ASN A 235 -5.80 -17.19 4.99
C ASN A 235 -5.60 -16.49 3.64
N ASP A 236 -5.28 -15.20 3.60
CA ASP A 236 -5.13 -14.42 2.36
C ASP A 236 -3.66 -14.36 1.94
N PRO A 237 -3.24 -15.13 0.92
CA PRO A 237 -1.83 -15.20 0.56
C PRO A 237 -1.31 -13.94 -0.13
N THR A 238 -2.16 -12.94 -0.37
CA THR A 238 -1.74 -11.60 -0.79
C THR A 238 -0.89 -10.92 0.29
N ILE A 239 -1.09 -11.28 1.56
CA ILE A 239 -0.27 -10.77 2.66
C ILE A 239 1.09 -11.47 2.62
N PHE A 240 2.17 -10.68 2.56
CA PHE A 240 3.55 -11.13 2.64
C PHE A 240 3.91 -11.52 4.07
N SER A 241 3.70 -10.59 4.99
CA SER A 241 3.99 -10.72 6.41
C SER A 241 3.09 -9.82 7.25
N PHE A 242 2.95 -10.19 8.52
CA PHE A 242 2.55 -9.27 9.57
C PHE A 242 3.80 -8.74 10.27
N GLU A 243 4.04 -7.44 10.21
CA GLU A 243 5.00 -6.78 11.08
C GLU A 243 4.42 -6.64 12.49
N LEU A 244 5.28 -6.56 13.50
CA LEU A 244 4.82 -6.32 14.87
C LEU A 244 4.55 -4.84 15.12
N MET A 245 5.42 -3.95 14.63
CA MET A 245 5.36 -2.52 14.86
C MET A 245 6.28 -1.81 13.86
N ASN A 246 5.92 -0.61 13.41
CA ASN A 246 6.87 0.27 12.74
C ASN A 246 7.91 0.81 13.74
N GLU A 247 9.19 0.56 13.48
CA GLU A 247 10.35 1.10 14.21
C GLU A 247 10.33 0.87 15.73
N PRO A 248 10.11 -0.37 16.24
CA PRO A 248 10.11 -0.63 17.67
C PRO A 248 11.48 -0.34 18.30
N HIS A 249 11.54 0.70 19.12
CA HIS A 249 12.71 1.04 19.93
C HIS A 249 12.28 1.69 21.25
N THR A 250 13.21 2.07 22.12
CA THR A 250 12.86 2.87 23.32
C THR A 250 13.19 4.33 23.08
N THR A 251 12.63 5.23 23.90
CA THR A 251 13.18 6.59 24.00
C THR A 251 14.71 6.53 24.12
N ASP A 252 15.39 7.45 23.46
CA ASP A 252 16.85 7.50 23.44
C ASP A 252 17.45 7.39 24.85
N LEU A 253 18.44 6.50 25.01
CA LEU A 253 19.14 6.19 26.25
C LEU A 253 18.25 5.69 27.39
N TYR A 254 16.98 5.32 27.15
CA TYR A 254 16.03 4.95 28.21
C TYR A 254 16.57 3.82 29.11
N GLU A 255 17.06 2.74 28.52
CA GLU A 255 17.60 1.58 29.24
C GLU A 255 18.98 1.91 29.84
N ILE A 256 19.86 2.57 29.08
CA ILE A 256 21.21 2.96 29.53
C ILE A 256 21.15 3.85 30.78
N ASN A 257 20.31 4.88 30.78
CA ASN A 257 20.15 5.81 31.90
C ASN A 257 19.59 5.14 33.16
N ARG A 258 19.00 3.95 33.03
CA ARG A 258 18.49 3.13 34.14
C ARG A 258 19.47 2.03 34.56
N GLY A 259 20.63 1.94 33.90
CA GLY A 259 21.60 0.85 34.10
C GLY A 259 21.07 -0.51 33.62
N TRP A 260 20.13 -0.52 32.68
CA TRP A 260 19.59 -1.75 32.09
C TRP A 260 20.34 -2.11 30.80
N PRO A 261 20.46 -3.41 30.46
CA PRO A 261 20.98 -3.83 29.17
C PRO A 261 20.11 -3.29 28.02
N PRO A 262 20.66 -2.55 27.06
CA PRO A 262 19.87 -2.05 25.93
C PRO A 262 19.30 -3.18 25.07
N GLY A 263 18.10 -2.96 24.52
CA GLY A 263 17.41 -3.92 23.66
C GLY A 263 16.66 -5.01 24.41
N GLN A 264 16.52 -4.94 25.75
CA GLN A 264 15.83 -5.98 26.51
C GLN A 264 14.31 -5.79 26.49
N LEU A 265 13.83 -4.55 26.66
CA LEU A 265 12.39 -4.26 26.66
C LEU A 265 11.72 -4.60 25.34
N ALA A 266 12.25 -4.07 24.23
CA ALA A 266 11.73 -4.32 22.90
C ALA A 266 11.76 -5.82 22.57
N ARG A 267 12.88 -6.50 22.82
CA ARG A 267 13.05 -7.94 22.56
C ARG A 267 12.01 -8.81 23.25
N ASN A 268 11.81 -8.62 24.55
CA ASN A 268 10.85 -9.40 25.31
C ASN A 268 9.43 -9.24 24.76
N TRP A 269 9.07 -8.01 24.40
CA TRP A 269 7.77 -7.72 23.79
C TRP A 269 7.64 -8.33 22.39
N LEU A 270 8.65 -8.15 21.53
CA LEU A 270 8.66 -8.69 20.16
C LEU A 270 8.53 -10.22 20.17
N TRP A 271 9.24 -10.91 21.07
CA TRP A 271 9.14 -12.36 21.21
C TRP A 271 7.74 -12.81 21.65
N GLU A 272 7.15 -12.10 22.62
CA GLU A 272 5.78 -12.38 23.09
C GLU A 272 4.74 -12.18 21.98
N MET A 273 4.84 -11.09 21.22
CA MET A 273 3.85 -10.77 20.18
C MET A 273 4.02 -11.64 18.93
N ALA A 274 5.25 -11.95 18.53
CA ALA A 274 5.50 -12.91 17.45
C ALA A 274 4.91 -14.28 17.77
N ALA A 275 5.13 -14.78 18.99
CA ALA A 275 4.55 -16.06 19.44
C ALA A 275 3.02 -16.02 19.46
N TYR A 276 2.44 -14.88 19.86
CA TYR A 276 0.99 -14.70 19.86
C TYR A 276 0.41 -14.76 18.43
N ILE A 277 0.98 -14.02 17.47
CA ILE A 277 0.53 -14.09 16.06
C ILE A 277 0.63 -15.52 15.53
N LYS A 278 1.78 -16.19 15.70
CA LYS A 278 1.99 -17.57 15.23
C LYS A 278 1.05 -18.60 15.87
N SER A 279 0.50 -18.31 17.05
CA SER A 279 -0.51 -19.17 17.69
C SER A 279 -1.89 -19.11 17.01
N ILE A 280 -2.15 -18.05 16.22
CA ILE A 280 -3.42 -17.81 15.51
C ILE A 280 -3.25 -18.08 14.01
N ASP A 281 -2.10 -17.72 13.45
CA ASP A 281 -1.76 -17.76 12.03
C ASP A 281 -0.44 -18.52 11.80
N SER A 282 -0.54 -19.69 11.19
CA SER A 282 0.59 -20.52 10.77
C SER A 282 0.98 -20.36 9.30
N ASN A 283 0.30 -19.48 8.57
CA ASN A 283 0.47 -19.26 7.14
C ASN A 283 1.46 -18.11 6.85
N HIS A 284 1.32 -16.97 7.53
CA HIS A 284 2.11 -15.78 7.19
C HIS A 284 3.48 -15.74 7.85
N LEU A 285 4.38 -15.01 7.21
CA LEU A 285 5.62 -14.57 7.82
C LEU A 285 5.35 -13.50 8.89
N VAL A 286 6.24 -13.38 9.87
CA VAL A 286 6.21 -12.35 10.92
C VAL A 286 7.58 -11.69 11.02
N SER A 287 7.62 -10.36 11.07
CA SER A 287 8.83 -9.55 11.21
C SER A 287 8.71 -8.51 12.33
N SER A 288 9.84 -8.03 12.84
CA SER A 288 9.86 -7.02 13.92
C SER A 288 9.38 -5.65 13.44
N GLY A 289 9.83 -5.22 12.26
CA GLY A 289 9.66 -3.86 11.74
C GLY A 289 10.74 -2.88 12.24
N GLU A 290 11.85 -3.42 12.77
CA GLU A 290 12.94 -2.65 13.37
C GLU A 290 13.88 -2.03 12.33
N GLU A 291 14.51 -0.91 12.69
CA GLU A 291 15.41 -0.15 11.81
C GLU A 291 16.79 -0.80 11.65
N GLY A 292 17.18 -1.67 12.60
CA GLY A 292 18.49 -2.35 12.61
C GLY A 292 19.57 -1.69 13.48
N TYR A 293 19.21 -0.83 14.42
CA TYR A 293 20.15 -0.33 15.44
C TYR A 293 20.66 -1.44 16.35
N ARG A 294 21.90 -1.37 16.84
CA ARG A 294 22.48 -2.38 17.73
C ARG A 294 22.66 -1.87 19.15
N ALA A 295 22.52 -2.78 20.11
CA ALA A 295 22.95 -2.56 21.50
C ALA A 295 24.47 -2.46 21.64
N ASP A 296 25.20 -3.30 20.89
CA ASP A 296 26.65 -3.32 20.81
C ASP A 296 27.05 -3.85 19.43
N GLY A 297 27.86 -3.10 18.70
CA GLY A 297 28.27 -3.41 17.33
C GLY A 297 29.58 -2.75 16.90
N PRO A 298 30.20 -3.26 15.82
CA PRO A 298 31.43 -2.69 15.31
C PRO A 298 31.20 -1.26 14.83
N THR A 299 32.17 -0.38 15.07
CA THR A 299 32.17 0.96 14.48
C THR A 299 33.57 1.30 13.98
N ASN A 300 33.64 1.81 12.76
CA ASN A 300 34.84 2.45 12.22
C ASN A 300 34.70 3.98 12.13
N ALA A 301 33.54 4.53 12.52
CA ALA A 301 33.24 5.95 12.56
C ALA A 301 32.60 6.30 13.92
N PRO A 302 33.41 6.70 14.92
CA PRO A 302 32.91 6.92 16.28
C PRO A 302 31.77 7.95 16.39
N HIS A 303 31.69 8.93 15.49
CA HIS A 303 30.61 9.92 15.46
C HIS A 303 29.24 9.33 15.07
N ASN A 304 29.22 8.22 14.33
CA ASN A 304 27.99 7.50 13.96
C ASN A 304 27.66 6.36 14.95
N ASN A 305 28.41 6.22 16.05
CA ASN A 305 28.33 5.06 16.94
C ASN A 305 27.01 4.94 17.71
N TRP A 306 26.18 5.99 17.76
CA TRP A 306 24.87 5.90 18.40
C TRP A 306 23.98 4.82 17.74
N ILE A 307 24.16 4.55 16.45
CA ILE A 307 23.50 3.48 15.68
C ILE A 307 23.91 2.08 16.17
N ASN A 308 25.11 1.95 16.75
CA ASN A 308 25.73 0.68 17.13
C ASN A 308 25.96 0.53 18.65
N GLY A 309 25.55 1.51 19.46
CA GLY A 309 25.94 1.62 20.87
C GLY A 309 24.77 1.57 21.87
N GLY A 310 23.62 1.03 21.46
CA GLY A 310 22.46 0.83 22.33
C GLY A 310 21.67 2.08 22.67
N TYR A 311 21.97 3.20 22.00
CA TYR A 311 21.28 4.47 22.17
C TYR A 311 19.77 4.34 21.99
N LYS A 312 19.32 3.48 21.06
CA LYS A 312 17.92 3.28 20.72
C LYS A 312 17.20 2.19 21.53
N GLY A 313 17.90 1.40 22.35
CA GLY A 313 17.24 0.34 23.14
C GLY A 313 16.56 -0.76 22.31
N VAL A 314 17.11 -1.06 21.13
CA VAL A 314 16.74 -2.19 20.27
C VAL A 314 18.01 -2.90 19.80
N ASP A 315 17.90 -4.20 19.55
CA ASP A 315 19.04 -5.03 19.15
C ASP A 315 18.60 -6.23 18.29
N PRO A 316 18.83 -6.20 16.97
CA PRO A 316 18.39 -7.24 16.05
C PRO A 316 19.05 -8.59 16.32
N VAL A 317 20.23 -8.62 16.97
CA VAL A 317 20.90 -9.88 17.36
C VAL A 317 20.00 -10.71 18.27
N GLY A 318 19.42 -10.06 19.27
CA GLY A 318 18.48 -10.70 20.19
C GLY A 318 17.10 -10.92 19.60
N ASN A 319 16.63 -9.98 18.77
CA ASN A 319 15.28 -10.02 18.22
C ASN A 319 15.14 -11.18 17.22
N ILE A 320 16.07 -11.28 16.25
CA ILE A 320 16.04 -12.30 15.21
C ILE A 320 16.23 -13.74 15.73
N ALA A 321 16.76 -13.91 16.94
CA ALA A 321 16.88 -15.22 17.59
C ALA A 321 15.52 -15.83 17.97
N CYS A 322 14.44 -15.06 17.98
CA CYS A 322 13.08 -15.58 18.13
C CYS A 322 12.72 -16.52 16.99
N LEU A 323 12.30 -17.76 17.30
CA LEU A 323 11.84 -18.72 16.27
C LEU A 323 10.58 -18.26 15.52
N ASN A 324 9.81 -17.33 16.12
CA ASN A 324 8.57 -16.82 15.54
C ASN A 324 8.75 -15.54 14.69
N ILE A 325 9.98 -15.00 14.60
CA ILE A 325 10.33 -13.91 13.69
C ILE A 325 11.06 -14.53 12.50
N ASP A 326 10.55 -14.38 11.28
CA ASP A 326 11.00 -15.15 10.13
C ASP A 326 12.16 -14.51 9.36
N PHE A 327 12.30 -13.17 9.41
CA PHE A 327 13.34 -12.42 8.70
C PHE A 327 13.67 -11.11 9.42
N LEU A 328 14.84 -10.54 9.11
CA LEU A 328 15.31 -9.27 9.64
C LEU A 328 14.87 -8.11 8.74
N THR A 329 14.49 -7.00 9.35
CA THR A 329 14.13 -5.74 8.68
C THR A 329 15.20 -4.69 8.92
N LEU A 330 15.38 -3.77 7.97
CA LEU A 330 16.30 -2.64 8.07
C LEU A 330 15.66 -1.39 7.47
N HIS A 331 15.87 -0.25 8.13
CA HIS A 331 15.53 1.08 7.64
C HIS A 331 16.82 1.87 7.45
N ILE A 332 17.03 2.51 6.30
CA ILE A 332 18.29 3.18 5.98
C ILE A 332 18.03 4.64 5.55
N TYR A 333 18.29 5.58 6.46
CA TYR A 333 18.11 7.02 6.23
C TYR A 333 19.34 7.82 6.65
N PRO A 334 20.42 7.84 5.85
CA PRO A 334 21.67 8.48 6.24
C PRO A 334 21.50 9.98 6.56
N ASP A 335 20.62 10.67 5.84
CA ASP A 335 20.33 12.08 6.05
C ASP A 335 19.62 12.35 7.39
N ASN A 336 18.62 11.53 7.74
CA ASN A 336 17.91 11.59 9.01
C ASN A 336 18.83 11.24 10.19
N TRP A 337 19.79 10.35 9.96
CA TRP A 337 20.77 9.92 10.93
C TRP A 337 21.94 10.90 11.11
N ALA A 338 21.88 12.07 10.45
CA ALA A 338 22.91 13.09 10.45
C ALA A 338 24.29 12.60 9.93
N ILE A 339 24.29 11.56 9.09
CA ILE A 339 25.48 11.11 8.38
C ILE A 339 25.76 12.10 7.25
N GLY A 340 26.97 12.64 7.19
CA GLY A 340 27.34 13.63 6.18
C GLY A 340 27.23 13.07 4.76
N SER A 341 26.80 13.90 3.80
CA SER A 341 26.69 13.51 2.39
C SER A 341 28.02 13.05 1.76
N TRP A 342 29.16 13.42 2.35
CA TRP A 342 30.49 12.99 1.94
C TRP A 342 30.87 11.56 2.39
N GLU A 343 30.08 10.96 3.28
CA GLU A 343 30.25 9.59 3.81
C GLU A 343 28.94 8.80 3.83
N PHE A 344 27.97 9.16 2.98
CA PHE A 344 26.65 8.52 2.98
C PHE A 344 26.73 6.99 2.78
N ASP A 345 27.75 6.50 2.09
CA ASP A 345 28.01 5.10 1.80
C ASP A 345 28.59 4.33 3.00
N TRP A 346 28.91 5.00 4.10
CA TRP A 346 29.30 4.37 5.37
C TRP A 346 28.29 3.32 5.84
N VAL A 347 27.00 3.57 5.60
CA VAL A 347 25.91 2.65 5.97
C VAL A 347 26.00 1.30 5.24
N ASN A 348 26.61 1.23 4.07
CA ASN A 348 26.72 0.00 3.30
C ASN A 348 27.51 -1.05 4.08
N ALA A 349 28.73 -0.71 4.51
CA ALA A 349 29.57 -1.65 5.25
C ALA A 349 29.16 -1.77 6.74
N ASN A 350 28.80 -0.66 7.38
CA ASN A 350 28.66 -0.61 8.84
C ASN A 350 27.23 -0.83 9.35
N VAL A 351 26.25 -0.87 8.45
CA VAL A 351 24.86 -1.17 8.77
C VAL A 351 24.37 -2.33 7.90
N ILE A 352 24.29 -2.16 6.58
CA ILE A 352 23.67 -3.16 5.69
C ILE A 352 24.44 -4.48 5.73
N ARG A 353 25.74 -4.48 5.41
CA ARG A 353 26.57 -5.69 5.37
C ARG A 353 26.70 -6.37 6.72
N ASP A 354 26.92 -5.59 7.77
CA ASP A 354 27.03 -6.12 9.13
C ASP A 354 25.74 -6.84 9.55
N ARG A 355 24.58 -6.22 9.30
CA ARG A 355 23.27 -6.79 9.67
C ARG A 355 22.93 -8.00 8.81
N ALA A 356 23.26 -7.95 7.52
CA ALA A 356 23.08 -9.10 6.63
C ALA A 356 23.95 -10.29 7.07
N GLN A 357 25.26 -10.11 7.12
CA GLN A 357 26.22 -11.20 7.31
C GLN A 357 26.29 -11.69 8.75
N ASN A 358 26.39 -10.77 9.72
CA ASN A 358 26.67 -11.12 11.11
C ASN A 358 25.40 -11.34 11.95
N ILE A 359 24.22 -11.00 11.43
CA ILE A 359 22.96 -11.10 12.17
C ILE A 359 21.96 -12.01 11.43
N ALA A 360 21.44 -11.60 10.27
CA ALA A 360 20.43 -12.37 9.55
C ALA A 360 20.96 -13.72 9.03
N HIS A 361 22.06 -13.70 8.29
CA HIS A 361 22.68 -14.90 7.74
C HIS A 361 23.26 -15.82 8.82
N ALA A 362 23.83 -15.24 9.88
CA ALA A 362 24.28 -15.98 11.06
C ALA A 362 23.12 -16.70 11.77
N ALA A 363 21.92 -16.10 11.76
CA ALA A 363 20.68 -16.73 12.24
C ALA A 363 20.01 -17.65 11.19
N ASN A 364 20.63 -17.82 10.00
CA ASN A 364 20.08 -18.57 8.86
C ASN A 364 18.68 -18.12 8.44
N LYS A 365 18.46 -16.79 8.42
CA LYS A 365 17.20 -16.16 8.02
C LYS A 365 17.44 -15.09 6.94
N PRO A 366 16.43 -14.78 6.12
CA PRO A 366 16.52 -13.68 5.16
C PRO A 366 16.58 -12.32 5.88
N PHE A 367 16.95 -11.28 5.13
CA PHE A 367 16.72 -9.90 5.53
C PHE A 367 16.17 -9.08 4.37
N ILE A 368 15.57 -7.94 4.70
CA ILE A 368 15.08 -6.94 3.74
C ILE A 368 15.50 -5.54 4.17
N ILE A 369 15.62 -4.63 3.21
CA ILE A 369 15.55 -3.20 3.47
C ILE A 369 14.10 -2.80 3.20
N GLU A 370 13.33 -2.52 4.24
CA GLU A 370 11.91 -2.20 4.08
C GLU A 370 11.62 -0.71 4.07
N GLU A 371 12.61 0.11 4.42
CA GLU A 371 12.56 1.54 4.25
C GLU A 371 13.93 2.10 3.86
N THR A 372 13.96 2.99 2.88
CA THR A 372 15.11 3.83 2.60
C THR A 372 14.71 5.03 1.76
N GLY A 373 15.42 6.14 1.93
CA GLY A 373 15.21 7.34 1.14
C GLY A 373 16.11 8.47 1.62
N MET A 374 15.94 9.63 0.97
CA MET A 374 16.53 10.89 1.41
C MET A 374 15.62 12.06 1.08
N LYS A 375 15.76 13.12 1.86
CA LYS A 375 15.26 14.44 1.52
C LYS A 375 15.99 15.01 0.33
N ARG A 376 15.24 15.74 -0.49
CA ARG A 376 15.81 16.53 -1.59
C ARG A 376 16.90 17.46 -1.07
N GLY A 377 18.06 17.45 -1.73
CA GLY A 377 19.20 18.30 -1.39
C GLY A 377 20.26 17.66 -0.49
N TYR A 378 20.03 16.46 0.05
CA TYR A 378 21.07 15.71 0.76
C TYR A 378 22.21 15.27 -0.17
N LEU A 379 21.86 14.53 -1.23
CA LEU A 379 22.71 14.27 -2.39
C LEU A 379 22.15 14.96 -3.62
N SER A 380 22.93 14.99 -4.71
CA SER A 380 22.51 15.57 -5.98
C SER A 380 21.37 14.82 -6.66
N SER A 381 21.15 13.55 -6.32
CA SER A 381 20.12 12.70 -6.90
C SER A 381 19.78 11.54 -5.96
N ARG A 382 18.48 11.21 -5.87
CA ARG A 382 17.98 10.01 -5.17
C ARG A 382 18.51 8.74 -5.83
N ASP A 383 18.68 8.73 -7.16
CA ASP A 383 19.29 7.60 -7.86
C ASP A 383 20.68 7.27 -7.30
N THR A 384 21.48 8.27 -6.91
CA THR A 384 22.82 8.04 -6.31
C THR A 384 22.73 7.26 -5.01
N LEU A 385 21.83 7.67 -4.10
CA LEU A 385 21.65 6.99 -2.81
C LEU A 385 21.10 5.58 -3.02
N LEU A 386 20.00 5.47 -3.77
CA LEU A 386 19.28 4.22 -3.97
C LEU A 386 20.15 3.18 -4.68
N ASN A 387 20.91 3.56 -5.71
CA ASN A 387 21.85 2.63 -6.36
C ASN A 387 22.94 2.13 -5.40
N SER A 388 23.41 2.98 -4.48
CA SER A 388 24.40 2.59 -3.46
C SER A 388 23.84 1.58 -2.47
N ILE A 389 22.68 1.89 -1.88
CA ILE A 389 22.02 1.06 -0.88
C ILE A 389 21.54 -0.27 -1.48
N PHE A 390 20.89 -0.23 -2.64
CA PHE A 390 20.43 -1.43 -3.32
C PHE A 390 21.58 -2.27 -3.85
N GLY A 391 22.66 -1.64 -4.34
CA GLY A 391 23.87 -2.35 -4.73
C GLY A 391 24.44 -3.19 -3.58
N GLU A 392 24.55 -2.61 -2.38
CA GLU A 392 25.00 -3.36 -1.20
C GLU A 392 24.00 -4.44 -0.78
N ALA A 393 22.70 -4.11 -0.72
CA ALA A 393 21.66 -5.08 -0.41
C ALA A 393 21.70 -6.28 -1.37
N ASN A 394 21.95 -6.04 -2.64
CA ASN A 394 22.08 -7.07 -3.67
C ASN A 394 23.34 -7.92 -3.50
N ASN A 395 24.47 -7.31 -3.14
CA ASN A 395 25.73 -8.02 -2.84
C ASN A 395 25.57 -9.00 -1.68
N ASP A 396 24.78 -8.61 -0.68
CA ASP A 396 24.47 -9.44 0.47
C ASP A 396 23.19 -10.26 0.31
N ASN A 397 22.62 -10.40 -0.89
CA ASN A 397 21.46 -11.26 -1.16
C ASN A 397 20.20 -10.92 -0.33
N ALA A 398 19.89 -9.63 -0.17
CA ALA A 398 18.61 -9.18 0.38
C ALA A 398 17.44 -9.84 -0.35
N GLY A 399 16.43 -10.28 0.43
CA GLY A 399 15.22 -10.90 -0.12
C GLY A 399 14.23 -9.86 -0.67
N ALA A 400 14.26 -8.64 -0.15
CA ALA A 400 13.49 -7.52 -0.67
C ALA A 400 14.14 -6.16 -0.40
N THR A 401 13.79 -5.17 -1.22
CA THR A 401 14.17 -3.76 -1.05
C THR A 401 12.98 -2.84 -1.33
N LEU A 402 12.62 -2.00 -0.38
CA LEU A 402 11.52 -1.04 -0.47
C LEU A 402 12.01 0.38 -0.14
N VAL A 403 11.49 1.37 -0.87
CA VAL A 403 11.74 2.79 -0.60
C VAL A 403 10.63 3.44 0.20
N TRP A 404 10.96 4.52 0.88
CA TRP A 404 10.02 5.44 1.49
C TRP A 404 10.15 6.83 0.83
N ASP A 405 9.14 7.33 0.13
CA ASP A 405 8.13 6.51 -0.54
C ASP A 405 7.99 6.88 -2.02
N TRP A 406 7.70 5.86 -2.82
CA TRP A 406 7.52 5.96 -4.26
C TRP A 406 6.03 5.90 -4.60
N ILE A 407 5.48 7.00 -5.11
CA ILE A 407 4.04 7.25 -5.15
C ILE A 407 3.48 7.34 -6.58
N ALA A 408 2.18 7.13 -6.72
CA ALA A 408 1.50 6.96 -8.01
C ALA A 408 1.04 8.26 -8.70
N TRP A 409 1.22 9.41 -8.07
CA TRP A 409 0.75 10.71 -8.56
C TRP A 409 1.87 11.75 -8.53
N PRO A 410 1.83 12.76 -9.40
CA PRO A 410 2.82 13.83 -9.37
C PRO A 410 2.88 14.48 -7.99
N THR A 411 4.10 14.76 -7.53
CA THR A 411 4.33 15.51 -6.30
C THR A 411 5.42 16.55 -6.52
N ASP A 412 5.22 17.74 -5.97
CA ASP A 412 6.25 18.79 -5.96
C ASP A 412 7.35 18.52 -4.90
N ASP A 413 7.28 17.35 -4.24
CA ASP A 413 8.28 16.78 -3.32
C ASP A 413 8.49 17.60 -2.03
N PHE A 414 7.85 17.15 -0.94
CA PHE A 414 8.15 17.61 0.42
C PHE A 414 8.74 16.47 1.26
N GLY A 415 9.99 16.12 0.98
CA GLY A 415 10.80 15.31 1.89
C GLY A 415 11.25 14.00 1.26
N TYR A 416 10.73 12.88 1.77
CA TYR A 416 11.15 11.55 1.34
C TYR A 416 10.31 11.00 0.18
N SER A 417 9.10 11.51 -0.03
CA SER A 417 8.18 11.05 -1.09
C SER A 417 8.58 11.55 -2.48
N PHE A 418 8.57 10.66 -3.47
CA PHE A 418 8.85 10.98 -4.86
C PHE A 418 7.98 10.12 -5.79
N ASP A 419 7.56 10.65 -6.94
CA ASP A 419 6.65 9.94 -7.86
C ASP A 419 7.39 9.07 -8.89
N VAL A 420 6.65 8.19 -9.56
CA VAL A 420 7.15 7.23 -10.57
C VAL A 420 7.81 7.84 -11.81
N TRP A 421 7.79 9.17 -11.97
CA TRP A 421 8.42 9.89 -13.08
C TRP A 421 9.59 10.78 -12.64
N SER A 422 9.88 10.83 -11.33
CA SER A 422 10.82 11.77 -10.72
C SER A 422 12.20 11.14 -10.41
N ASP A 423 13.13 11.98 -9.96
CA ASP A 423 14.47 11.57 -9.49
C ASP A 423 14.39 10.44 -8.45
N GLY A 424 15.15 9.36 -8.65
CA GLY A 424 15.05 8.11 -7.88
C GLY A 424 14.35 6.98 -8.65
N SER A 425 13.51 7.31 -9.63
CA SER A 425 12.75 6.30 -10.38
C SER A 425 13.62 5.41 -11.26
N ASN A 426 14.79 5.89 -11.74
CA ASN A 426 15.70 5.05 -12.53
C ASN A 426 16.31 3.94 -11.66
N ALA A 427 16.73 4.27 -10.43
CA ALA A 427 17.22 3.30 -9.48
C ALA A 427 16.13 2.30 -9.08
N MET A 428 14.88 2.76 -8.93
CA MET A 428 13.74 1.89 -8.68
C MET A 428 13.51 0.89 -9.82
N HIS A 429 13.43 1.35 -11.07
CA HIS A 429 13.26 0.45 -12.23
C HIS A 429 14.45 -0.51 -12.37
N ALA A 430 15.68 -0.05 -12.15
CA ALA A 430 16.86 -0.90 -12.17
C ALA A 430 16.79 -2.01 -11.11
N GLN A 431 16.37 -1.67 -9.89
CA GLN A 431 16.25 -2.62 -8.79
C GLN A 431 15.11 -3.62 -9.01
N ILE A 432 13.97 -3.17 -9.51
CA ILE A 432 12.84 -4.03 -9.89
C ILE A 432 13.28 -5.02 -10.98
N ASN A 433 13.99 -4.55 -12.00
CA ASN A 433 14.51 -5.41 -13.07
C ASN A 433 15.53 -6.42 -12.53
N TYR A 434 16.41 -6.03 -11.60
CA TYR A 434 17.35 -6.93 -10.95
C TYR A 434 16.65 -8.05 -10.18
N MET A 435 15.70 -7.70 -9.30
CA MET A 435 14.96 -8.69 -8.50
C MET A 435 14.10 -9.60 -9.38
N ASN A 436 13.41 -9.04 -10.38
CA ASN A 436 12.67 -9.84 -11.37
C ASN A 436 13.58 -10.76 -12.17
N GLY A 437 14.79 -10.33 -12.52
CA GLY A 437 15.82 -11.17 -13.14
C GLY A 437 16.19 -12.38 -12.28
N LYS A 438 16.36 -12.19 -10.96
CA LYS A 438 16.62 -13.30 -10.01
C LYS A 438 15.47 -14.28 -9.92
N ASN A 439 14.24 -13.81 -10.11
CA ASN A 439 13.05 -14.66 -10.17
C ASN A 439 12.88 -15.37 -11.53
N GLY A 440 13.78 -15.16 -12.50
CA GLY A 440 13.62 -15.65 -13.87
C GLY A 440 12.42 -15.03 -14.59
N GLY A 441 12.03 -13.81 -14.20
CA GLY A 441 10.85 -13.10 -14.71
C GLY A 441 9.50 -13.55 -14.12
N ALA A 442 9.48 -14.46 -13.14
CA ALA A 442 8.25 -15.11 -12.67
C ALA A 442 7.40 -14.29 -11.68
N LEU A 443 7.95 -13.24 -11.09
CA LEU A 443 7.27 -12.37 -10.10
C LEU A 443 6.88 -11.00 -10.68
N THR A 444 6.87 -10.84 -12.00
CA THR A 444 6.29 -9.65 -12.61
C THR A 444 4.80 -9.61 -12.27
N PRO A 445 4.31 -8.56 -11.59
CA PRO A 445 2.88 -8.39 -11.33
C PRO A 445 2.14 -8.54 -12.64
N SER A 446 1.24 -9.52 -12.72
CA SER A 446 0.37 -9.65 -13.86
C SER A 446 -0.65 -8.52 -13.78
N ALA A 447 -0.62 -7.59 -14.74
CA ALA A 447 -1.82 -6.83 -15.05
C ALA A 447 -2.98 -7.85 -15.12
N PRO A 448 -4.12 -7.61 -14.46
CA PRO A 448 -5.22 -8.55 -14.53
C PRO A 448 -5.40 -8.89 -16.00
N SER A 449 -5.32 -10.19 -16.33
CA SER A 449 -5.68 -10.64 -17.68
C SER A 449 -6.98 -9.93 -17.95
N ALA A 450 -7.03 -9.09 -18.98
CA ALA A 450 -8.26 -8.41 -19.35
C ALA A 450 -9.29 -9.53 -19.45
N SER A 451 -10.15 -9.66 -18.43
CA SER A 451 -11.17 -10.66 -18.49
C SER A 451 -11.95 -10.24 -19.72
N SER A 452 -12.07 -11.15 -20.66
CA SER A 452 -12.79 -10.94 -21.91
C SER A 452 -14.30 -10.76 -21.67
N GLY A 453 -14.70 -10.29 -20.48
CA GLY A 453 -16.04 -10.00 -20.05
C GLY A 453 -16.09 -8.56 -19.54
N CYS A 454 -16.94 -7.77 -20.17
CA CYS A 454 -17.19 -6.41 -19.75
C CYS A 454 -17.91 -6.40 -18.38
N THR A 455 -17.24 -5.96 -17.32
CA THR A 455 -17.78 -5.96 -15.95
C THR A 455 -18.37 -4.62 -15.56
N ASN A 456 -19.41 -4.66 -14.73
CA ASN A 456 -20.08 -3.48 -14.18
C ASN A 456 -19.63 -3.23 -12.73
N THR A 457 -18.34 -2.92 -12.55
CA THR A 457 -17.76 -2.71 -11.22
C THR A 457 -17.83 -1.23 -10.86
N PRO A 458 -18.51 -0.85 -9.76
CA PRO A 458 -18.54 0.54 -9.33
C PRO A 458 -17.18 0.98 -8.78
N PRO A 459 -16.80 2.25 -8.94
CA PRO A 459 -15.54 2.78 -8.40
C PRO A 459 -15.51 2.72 -6.86
N SER A 460 -16.67 2.79 -6.19
CA SER A 460 -16.83 2.61 -4.74
C SER A 460 -17.94 1.60 -4.37
N SER A 461 -17.91 1.06 -3.14
CA SER A 461 -18.98 0.20 -2.62
C SER A 461 -20.21 0.96 -2.15
N ASP A 462 -20.11 2.28 -2.04
CA ASP A 462 -21.18 3.13 -1.50
C ASP A 462 -22.38 3.20 -2.44
N TYR A 463 -22.14 3.08 -3.76
CA TYR A 463 -23.16 3.25 -4.78
C TYR A 463 -22.96 2.28 -5.94
N SER A 464 -24.04 1.66 -6.41
CA SER A 464 -24.03 0.83 -7.62
C SER A 464 -23.71 1.66 -8.87
N CYS A 465 -23.22 1.01 -9.92
CA CYS A 465 -23.01 1.67 -11.22
C CYS A 465 -24.27 2.32 -11.76
N THR A 466 -25.43 1.69 -11.57
CA THR A 466 -26.73 2.26 -11.95
C THR A 466 -26.98 3.60 -11.26
N GLN A 467 -26.69 3.70 -9.95
CA GLN A 467 -26.84 4.96 -9.20
C GLN A 467 -25.85 6.03 -9.69
N GLN A 468 -24.61 5.66 -9.95
CA GLN A 468 -23.57 6.61 -10.35
C GLN A 468 -23.78 7.15 -11.77
N VAL A 469 -24.22 6.31 -12.71
CA VAL A 469 -24.59 6.75 -14.07
C VAL A 469 -25.86 7.61 -14.05
N ALA A 470 -26.79 7.36 -13.12
CA ALA A 470 -27.95 8.21 -12.95
C ALA A 470 -27.57 9.64 -12.51
N TRP A 471 -26.54 9.79 -11.67
CA TRP A 471 -26.03 11.10 -11.25
C TRP A 471 -25.11 11.76 -12.27
N HIS A 472 -24.40 10.95 -13.07
CA HIS A 472 -23.48 11.42 -14.11
C HIS A 472 -23.80 10.77 -15.47
N PRO A 473 -24.90 11.19 -16.12
CA PRO A 473 -25.32 10.62 -17.40
C PRO A 473 -24.21 10.75 -18.45
N GLY A 474 -23.91 9.66 -19.16
CA GLY A 474 -22.85 9.61 -20.16
C GLY A 474 -21.44 9.43 -19.60
N CYS A 475 -21.29 9.30 -18.27
CA CYS A 475 -20.03 8.95 -17.60
C CYS A 475 -18.83 9.81 -18.03
N SER A 476 -19.06 11.12 -18.12
CA SER A 476 -18.08 12.11 -18.59
C SER A 476 -17.09 12.56 -17.51
N VAL A 477 -17.34 12.21 -16.25
CA VAL A 477 -16.46 12.50 -15.11
C VAL A 477 -15.27 11.55 -15.09
N SER A 478 -14.09 12.08 -14.77
CA SER A 478 -12.80 11.35 -14.85
C SER A 478 -12.75 10.09 -13.98
N TRP A 479 -13.42 10.10 -12.83
CA TRP A 479 -13.47 8.98 -11.88
C TRP A 479 -14.46 7.88 -12.25
N LEU A 480 -15.39 8.14 -13.19
CA LEU A 480 -16.34 7.15 -13.69
C LEU A 480 -15.91 6.62 -15.06
N GLN A 481 -14.63 6.78 -15.47
CA GLN A 481 -14.08 6.25 -16.72
C GLN A 481 -13.77 4.74 -16.64
N SER A 482 -13.46 4.11 -17.78
CA SER A 482 -13.00 2.71 -17.82
C SER A 482 -11.84 2.51 -16.82
N PRO A 483 -11.82 1.42 -16.01
CA PRO A 483 -12.62 0.19 -16.15
C PRO A 483 -13.96 0.18 -15.37
N TYR A 484 -14.42 1.32 -14.85
CA TYR A 484 -15.58 1.35 -13.96
C TYR A 484 -16.89 1.49 -14.70
N CYS A 485 -17.91 0.81 -14.18
CA CYS A 485 -19.29 0.86 -14.66
C CYS A 485 -19.43 0.69 -16.17
N ASN A 486 -18.56 -0.13 -16.77
CA ASN A 486 -18.46 -0.24 -18.22
C ASN A 486 -19.80 -0.66 -18.85
N GLN A 487 -20.62 -1.44 -18.14
CA GLN A 487 -21.94 -1.84 -18.63
C GLN A 487 -22.94 -0.68 -18.59
N GLU A 488 -23.05 0.00 -17.45
CA GLU A 488 -24.01 1.11 -17.28
C GLU A 488 -23.61 2.35 -18.05
N CYS A 489 -22.31 2.56 -18.25
CA CYS A 489 -21.78 3.63 -19.08
C CYS A 489 -21.87 3.35 -20.58
N GLY A 490 -22.49 2.23 -20.99
CA GLY A 490 -22.61 1.85 -22.40
C GLY A 490 -21.27 1.56 -23.08
N ARG A 491 -20.21 1.36 -22.30
CA ARG A 491 -18.85 1.04 -22.79
C ARG A 491 -18.69 -0.45 -23.08
N CYS A 492 -19.63 -1.26 -22.60
CA CYS A 492 -19.83 -2.62 -23.08
C CYS A 492 -20.47 -2.59 -24.47
N SER A 493 -19.65 -2.40 -25.49
CA SER A 493 -20.02 -2.81 -26.84
C SER A 493 -19.73 -4.30 -26.96
N ALA A 494 -20.75 -5.10 -27.32
CA ALA A 494 -20.54 -6.47 -27.73
C ALA A 494 -19.52 -6.49 -28.88
N ASN A 495 -18.36 -7.11 -28.66
CA ASN A 495 -17.41 -7.50 -29.70
C ASN A 495 -17.02 -6.39 -30.70
N THR A 496 -16.37 -5.33 -30.23
CA THR A 496 -15.66 -4.41 -31.13
C THR A 496 -14.18 -4.78 -31.24
N ALA A 497 -13.90 -5.93 -31.85
CA ALA A 497 -12.56 -6.24 -32.37
C ALA A 497 -12.64 -6.77 -33.81
N CYS A 498 -13.45 -6.14 -34.67
CA CYS A 498 -13.38 -6.35 -36.12
C CYS A 498 -12.79 -5.10 -36.80
N ASN A 499 -11.56 -4.76 -36.43
CA ASN A 499 -10.77 -3.72 -37.10
C ASN A 499 -9.70 -4.37 -38.00
N ASP A 500 -9.45 -3.74 -39.14
CA ASP A 500 -8.30 -4.06 -40.01
C ASP A 500 -7.09 -3.24 -39.60
N THR A 501 -6.56 -3.57 -38.43
CA THR A 501 -5.31 -2.98 -37.95
C THR A 501 -4.16 -3.85 -38.47
N PRO A 502 -3.22 -3.29 -39.26
CA PRO A 502 -2.02 -4.01 -39.66
C PRO A 502 -1.04 -4.12 -38.48
N PRO A 503 -0.22 -5.19 -38.42
CA PRO A 503 0.66 -5.47 -37.29
C PRO A 503 1.81 -4.47 -37.08
N ASP A 504 2.31 -3.82 -38.13
CA ASP A 504 3.52 -2.97 -38.05
C ASP A 504 3.38 -1.60 -38.75
N GLY A 505 2.17 -1.23 -39.21
CA GLY A 505 1.90 0.03 -39.92
C GLY A 505 2.62 0.21 -41.27
N SER A 506 3.54 -0.69 -41.61
CA SER A 506 4.40 -0.63 -42.80
C SER A 506 3.67 -1.13 -44.04
N TYR A 507 2.70 -2.04 -43.85
CA TYR A 507 1.88 -2.61 -44.92
C TYR A 507 0.41 -2.70 -44.52
N THR A 508 -0.47 -2.40 -45.45
CA THR A 508 -1.93 -2.45 -45.24
C THR A 508 -2.43 -3.89 -45.13
N CYS A 509 -3.56 -4.09 -44.45
CA CYS A 509 -4.19 -5.42 -44.36
C CYS A 509 -4.57 -6.01 -45.72
N ALA A 510 -4.92 -5.18 -46.71
CA ALA A 510 -5.15 -5.63 -48.07
C ALA A 510 -3.90 -6.23 -48.73
N GLN A 511 -2.73 -5.60 -48.53
CA GLN A 511 -1.45 -6.12 -49.04
C GLN A 511 -1.08 -7.44 -48.35
N GLN A 512 -1.29 -7.51 -47.03
CA GLN A 512 -1.02 -8.71 -46.22
C GLN A 512 -1.89 -9.92 -46.65
N VAL A 513 -3.17 -9.68 -46.99
CA VAL A 513 -4.07 -10.69 -47.57
C VAL A 513 -3.60 -11.12 -48.95
N GLN A 514 -3.22 -10.18 -49.81
CA GLN A 514 -2.72 -10.47 -51.15
C GLN A 514 -1.47 -11.37 -51.10
N TRP A 515 -0.68 -11.26 -50.04
CA TRP A 515 0.49 -12.11 -49.79
C TRP A 515 0.18 -13.42 -49.06
N GLY A 516 -1.10 -13.73 -48.79
CA GLY A 516 -1.53 -14.97 -48.16
C GLY A 516 -1.16 -15.09 -46.67
N GLN A 517 -0.88 -13.97 -45.98
CA GLN A 517 -0.34 -13.98 -44.61
C GLN A 517 -1.38 -14.25 -43.53
N CYS A 518 -2.66 -14.42 -43.90
CA CYS A 518 -3.73 -14.57 -42.94
C CYS A 518 -3.48 -15.71 -41.95
N ASN A 519 -2.95 -16.85 -42.36
CA ASN A 519 -2.79 -18.00 -41.45
C ASN A 519 -1.49 -18.00 -40.63
N GLN A 520 -0.70 -16.92 -40.68
CA GLN A 520 0.52 -16.84 -39.88
C GLN A 520 0.22 -16.56 -38.41
N SER A 521 1.07 -17.07 -37.51
CA SER A 521 0.92 -16.90 -36.06
C SER A 521 1.01 -15.43 -35.61
N TRP A 522 1.87 -14.63 -36.24
CA TRP A 522 2.00 -13.19 -35.98
C TRP A 522 0.82 -12.35 -36.51
N MET A 523 -0.07 -12.94 -37.31
CA MET A 523 -1.27 -12.28 -37.83
C MET A 523 -2.48 -12.47 -36.90
N GLN A 524 -2.34 -13.16 -35.76
CA GLN A 524 -3.45 -13.32 -34.81
C GLN A 524 -3.77 -11.98 -34.12
N GLY A 525 -5.05 -11.57 -34.19
CA GLY A 525 -5.50 -10.27 -33.66
C GLY A 525 -5.38 -9.10 -34.65
N TYR A 526 -4.72 -9.29 -35.79
CA TYR A 526 -4.53 -8.26 -36.83
C TYR A 526 -5.28 -8.61 -38.12
N CYS A 527 -5.65 -7.57 -38.88
CA CYS A 527 -6.32 -7.70 -40.18
C CYS A 527 -7.54 -8.64 -40.18
N ASN A 528 -8.30 -8.63 -39.07
CA ASN A 528 -9.35 -9.63 -38.80
C ASN A 528 -10.50 -9.56 -39.82
N ARG A 529 -10.78 -8.39 -40.39
CA ARG A 529 -11.83 -8.21 -41.39
C ARG A 529 -11.33 -8.64 -42.76
N SER A 530 -10.15 -8.18 -43.16
CA SER A 530 -9.46 -8.50 -44.40
C SER A 530 -9.18 -10.01 -44.53
N CYS A 531 -8.87 -10.68 -43.43
CA CYS A 531 -8.64 -12.14 -43.38
C CYS A 531 -9.91 -12.98 -43.18
N GLY A 532 -11.11 -12.37 -43.25
CA GLY A 532 -12.38 -13.09 -43.19
C GLY A 532 -12.67 -13.76 -41.84
N ARG A 533 -12.08 -13.26 -40.76
CA ARG A 533 -12.20 -13.82 -39.40
C ARG A 533 -13.35 -13.25 -38.58
N CYS A 534 -14.06 -12.27 -39.13
CA CYS A 534 -15.22 -11.69 -38.48
C CYS A 534 -16.49 -12.48 -38.84
N THR A 535 -17.22 -12.92 -37.82
CA THR A 535 -18.62 -13.37 -37.95
C THR A 535 -19.53 -12.22 -37.51
N SER A 536 -20.21 -11.56 -38.46
CA SER A 536 -21.08 -10.41 -38.17
C SER A 536 -22.38 -10.86 -37.48
N SER A 537 -22.56 -10.50 -36.21
CA SER A 537 -23.90 -10.43 -35.60
C SER A 537 -24.54 -9.09 -35.99
N CYS A 538 -25.12 -9.02 -37.19
CA CYS A 538 -25.98 -7.90 -37.56
C CYS A 538 -27.38 -8.12 -36.95
N THR A 539 -28.00 -7.06 -36.43
CA THR A 539 -29.39 -7.08 -35.93
C THR A 539 -30.32 -6.41 -36.94
N ASP A 540 -31.56 -6.91 -37.03
CA ASP A 540 -32.62 -6.25 -37.81
C ASP A 540 -33.18 -5.04 -37.06
N SER A 541 -33.20 -3.89 -37.71
CA SER A 541 -33.92 -2.70 -37.23
C SER A 541 -34.72 -2.09 -38.37
N PRO A 542 -36.04 -1.92 -38.24
CA PRO A 542 -36.86 -1.31 -39.28
C PRO A 542 -36.58 0.19 -39.38
N PRO A 543 -36.82 0.82 -40.54
CA PRO A 543 -36.66 2.27 -40.69
C PRO A 543 -37.55 3.07 -39.72
N PRO A 544 -37.11 4.25 -39.25
CA PRO A 544 -37.88 5.10 -38.35
C PRO A 544 -39.26 5.44 -38.92
N GLY A 545 -40.30 5.25 -38.11
CA GLY A 545 -41.69 5.48 -38.52
C GLY A 545 -42.33 4.35 -39.31
N SER A 546 -41.63 3.23 -39.55
CA SER A 546 -42.25 2.04 -40.16
C SER A 546 -43.17 1.32 -39.18
N ALA A 547 -44.39 1.04 -39.61
CA ALA A 547 -45.33 0.18 -38.86
C ALA A 547 -45.06 -1.32 -39.07
N TYR A 548 -44.04 -1.69 -39.85
CA TYR A 548 -43.81 -3.05 -40.34
C TYR A 548 -42.45 -3.61 -39.95
N SER A 549 -42.40 -4.88 -39.60
CA SER A 549 -41.16 -5.58 -39.23
C SER A 549 -40.24 -5.83 -40.43
N CYS A 550 -38.95 -6.05 -40.17
CA CYS A 550 -37.97 -6.33 -41.21
C CYS A 550 -38.25 -7.56 -42.07
N PRO A 551 -38.72 -8.70 -41.51
CA PRO A 551 -39.15 -9.84 -42.33
C PRO A 551 -40.34 -9.52 -43.25
N GLN A 552 -41.28 -8.69 -42.80
CA GLN A 552 -42.41 -8.26 -43.63
C GLN A 552 -41.94 -7.38 -44.79
N GLN A 553 -41.05 -6.42 -44.52
CA GLN A 553 -40.49 -5.53 -45.54
C GLN A 553 -39.61 -6.30 -46.55
N ALA A 554 -38.85 -7.30 -46.09
CA ALA A 554 -38.10 -8.20 -46.95
C ALA A 554 -39.02 -9.08 -47.82
N GLY A 555 -40.09 -9.63 -47.22
CA GLY A 555 -41.13 -10.38 -47.95
C GLY A 555 -41.85 -9.56 -49.03
N TRP A 556 -41.84 -8.23 -48.93
CA TRP A 556 -42.36 -7.30 -49.94
C TRP A 556 -41.30 -6.77 -50.91
N ASN A 557 -40.11 -7.39 -50.96
CA ASN A 557 -38.99 -7.01 -51.82
C ASN A 557 -38.53 -5.55 -51.67
N GLN A 558 -38.70 -4.95 -50.49
CA GLN A 558 -38.31 -3.56 -50.26
C GLN A 558 -36.80 -3.39 -50.00
N CYS A 559 -36.06 -4.49 -49.90
CA CYS A 559 -34.65 -4.48 -49.50
C CYS A 559 -33.75 -3.55 -50.33
N ASN A 560 -34.06 -3.31 -51.61
CA ASN A 560 -33.23 -2.48 -52.49
C ASN A 560 -33.70 -1.02 -52.61
N GLN A 561 -34.69 -0.60 -51.83
CA GLN A 561 -35.13 0.78 -51.80
C GLN A 561 -34.11 1.67 -51.10
N SER A 562 -33.99 2.92 -51.55
CA SER A 562 -33.05 3.89 -50.97
C SER A 562 -33.32 4.18 -49.49
N TRP A 563 -34.59 4.17 -49.07
CA TRP A 563 -35.01 4.37 -47.69
C TRP A 563 -34.77 3.16 -46.77
N MET A 564 -34.36 2.00 -47.33
CA MET A 564 -33.97 0.79 -46.58
C MET A 564 -32.45 0.72 -46.33
N SER A 565 -31.68 1.71 -46.78
CA SER A 565 -30.23 1.77 -46.56
C SER A 565 -29.92 1.89 -45.06
N GLY A 566 -29.19 0.92 -44.52
CA GLY A 566 -28.84 0.85 -43.09
C GLY A 566 -29.89 0.17 -42.19
N TYR A 567 -31.00 -0.33 -42.75
CA TYR A 567 -32.09 -0.98 -42.02
C TYR A 567 -32.33 -2.41 -42.51
N CYS A 568 -32.93 -3.24 -41.65
CA CYS A 568 -33.32 -4.62 -41.95
C CYS A 568 -32.22 -5.48 -42.60
N LEU A 569 -30.98 -5.29 -42.14
CA LEU A 569 -29.79 -5.84 -42.78
C LEU A 569 -29.75 -7.36 -42.75
N HIS A 570 -30.28 -7.99 -41.70
CA HIS A 570 -30.31 -9.45 -41.57
C HIS A 570 -31.44 -10.04 -42.44
N SER A 571 -32.66 -9.54 -42.30
CA SER A 571 -33.82 -9.96 -43.11
C SER A 571 -33.62 -9.74 -44.61
N CYS A 572 -32.84 -8.74 -45.00
CA CYS A 572 -32.53 -8.44 -46.40
C CYS A 572 -31.27 -9.13 -46.94
N GLY A 573 -30.60 -9.99 -46.15
CA GLY A 573 -29.38 -10.68 -46.58
C GLY A 573 -28.24 -9.72 -46.94
N LYS A 574 -28.18 -8.57 -46.25
CA LYS A 574 -27.17 -7.52 -46.43
C LYS A 574 -26.09 -7.56 -45.33
N CYS A 575 -26.02 -8.71 -44.67
CA CYS A 575 -24.89 -9.15 -43.87
C CYS A 575 -24.04 -10.06 -44.77
#